data_AF-A0A849GEK8-F1
#
_entry.id   AF-A0A849GEK8-F1
#
_cell.length_a   1.000
_cell.length_b   1.000
_cell.length_c   1.000
_cell.angle_alpha   90.00
_cell.angle_beta   90.00
_cell.angle_gamma   90.00
#
_symmetry.space_group_name_H-M   'P 1'
#
loop_
_entity.id
_entity.type
_entity.pdbx_description
1 polymer ?
#
loop_
_entity_poly.entity_id
_entity_poly.type
_entity_poly.pdbx_seq_one_letter_code
_entity_poly.pdbx_strand_id
1 'polypeptide(L)'
;MDTIRHGVTVLGCIVLLAGCQEDGPAASSDTSAGPDLLQIASQQCERKGGRWGLTPGKATYACFRELSDAGDTCRAESDCQGLCLARSRTCSPIEPFFGCHEVLSDTGFRQTLCIE
;
A
#
# COMPACT_ATOMS: atom_id res chain seq x y z
N MET A 1 -40.03 -23.56 -31.77
CA MET A 1 -40.25 -22.82 -30.50
C MET A 1 -39.05 -22.90 -29.56
N ASP A 2 -38.11 -23.83 -29.79
CA ASP A 2 -36.91 -24.05 -28.97
C ASP A 2 -35.81 -22.98 -29.10
N THR A 3 -35.68 -22.31 -30.25
CA THR A 3 -34.72 -21.21 -30.48
C THR A 3 -35.02 -19.97 -29.64
N ILE A 4 -36.31 -19.70 -29.37
CA ILE A 4 -36.73 -18.57 -28.52
C ILE A 4 -36.40 -18.87 -27.06
N ARG A 5 -36.52 -20.14 -26.64
CA ARG A 5 -36.18 -20.58 -25.28
C ARG A 5 -34.69 -20.46 -25.00
N HIS A 6 -33.83 -20.80 -25.98
CA HIS A 6 -32.38 -20.64 -25.87
C HIS A 6 -31.93 -19.18 -25.91
N GLY A 7 -32.60 -18.33 -26.69
CA GLY A 7 -32.34 -16.89 -26.71
C GLY A 7 -32.55 -16.22 -25.35
N VAL A 8 -33.60 -16.61 -24.62
CA VAL A 8 -33.89 -16.07 -23.28
C VAL A 8 -32.89 -16.57 -22.23
N THR A 9 -32.46 -17.84 -22.31
CA THR A 9 -31.47 -18.40 -21.36
C THR A 9 -30.09 -17.77 -21.53
N VAL A 10 -29.64 -17.55 -22.77
CA VAL A 10 -28.32 -16.93 -23.03
C VAL A 10 -28.31 -15.46 -22.65
N LEU A 11 -29.40 -14.72 -22.92
CA LEU A 11 -29.51 -13.30 -22.54
C LEU A 11 -29.55 -13.13 -21.01
N GLY A 12 -30.20 -14.04 -20.28
CA GLY A 12 -30.23 -14.03 -18.81
C GLY A 12 -28.85 -14.26 -18.16
N CYS A 13 -28.02 -15.12 -18.73
CA CYS A 13 -26.65 -15.36 -18.23
C CYS A 13 -25.74 -14.13 -18.44
N ILE A 14 -25.89 -13.39 -19.53
CA ILE A 14 -25.05 -12.20 -19.82
C ILE A 14 -25.39 -11.04 -18.87
N VAL A 15 -26.66 -10.87 -18.49
CA VAL A 15 -27.08 -9.82 -17.54
C VAL A 15 -26.53 -10.05 -16.13
N LEU A 16 -26.31 -11.30 -15.72
CA LEU A 16 -25.73 -11.63 -14.40
C LEU A 16 -24.21 -11.40 -14.34
N LEU A 17 -23.49 -11.44 -15.47
CA LEU A 17 -22.03 -11.22 -15.53
C LEU A 17 -21.64 -9.73 -15.56
N ALA A 18 -22.57 -8.82 -15.89
CA ALA A 18 -22.30 -7.39 -15.98
C ALA A 18 -22.32 -6.65 -14.62
N GLY A 19 -22.71 -7.33 -13.53
CA GLY A 19 -22.82 -6.73 -12.18
C GLY A 19 -21.55 -6.78 -11.33
N CYS A 20 -20.48 -7.47 -11.76
CA CYS A 20 -19.25 -7.63 -10.99
C CYS A 20 -18.12 -6.66 -11.39
N GLN A 21 -18.43 -5.63 -12.19
CA GLN A 21 -17.51 -4.51 -12.40
C GLN A 21 -18.13 -3.28 -11.74
N GLU A 22 -18.01 -3.24 -10.42
CA GLU A 22 -18.00 -1.99 -9.69
C GLU A 22 -16.87 -1.15 -10.30
N ASP A 23 -17.26 -0.20 -11.16
CA ASP A 23 -16.49 0.98 -11.51
C ASP A 23 -16.09 1.66 -10.18
N GLY A 24 -14.97 1.19 -9.62
CA GLY A 24 -14.31 1.82 -8.49
C GLY A 24 -14.05 3.27 -8.87
N PRO A 25 -14.25 4.22 -7.94
CA PRO A 25 -14.19 5.64 -8.24
C PRO A 25 -12.93 5.91 -9.04
N ALA A 26 -13.13 6.40 -10.27
CA ALA A 26 -12.09 6.84 -11.17
C ALA A 26 -11.01 7.52 -10.32
N ALA A 27 -9.81 6.91 -10.30
CA ALA A 27 -8.62 7.55 -9.78
C ALA A 27 -8.59 8.94 -10.42
N SER A 28 -8.97 9.94 -9.63
CA SER A 28 -9.00 11.31 -10.07
C SER A 28 -7.53 11.69 -10.15
N SER A 29 -6.99 11.52 -11.35
CA SER A 29 -5.71 12.03 -11.80
C SER A 29 -5.75 13.55 -11.82
N ASP A 30 -5.82 14.14 -10.63
CA ASP A 30 -5.60 15.56 -10.38
C ASP A 30 -5.23 15.71 -8.91
N THR A 31 -3.98 15.43 -8.57
CA THR A 31 -3.41 15.90 -7.31
C THR A 31 -2.06 16.52 -7.59
N SER A 32 -2.10 17.64 -8.30
CA SER A 32 -1.23 18.74 -7.93
C SER A 32 -1.71 19.20 -6.56
N ALA A 33 -1.22 18.57 -5.48
CA ALA A 33 -1.47 19.09 -4.14
C ALA A 33 -0.99 20.54 -4.15
N GLY A 34 -1.93 21.49 -4.06
CA GLY A 34 -1.57 22.90 -3.96
C GLY A 34 -0.61 23.12 -2.79
N PRO A 35 0.16 24.22 -2.78
CA PRO A 35 1.13 24.49 -1.71
C PRO A 35 0.52 24.35 -0.30
N ASP A 36 -0.76 24.71 -0.15
CA ASP A 36 -1.51 24.59 1.10
C ASP A 36 -1.73 23.14 1.53
N LEU A 37 -2.02 22.22 0.60
CA LEU A 37 -2.22 20.80 0.91
C LEU A 37 -0.92 20.15 1.35
N LEU A 38 0.20 20.51 0.73
CA LEU A 38 1.52 19.99 1.10
C LEU A 38 1.93 20.50 2.49
N GLN A 39 1.64 21.76 2.80
CA GLN A 39 1.83 22.36 4.12
C GLN A 39 0.97 21.68 5.20
N ILE A 40 -0.31 21.39 4.90
CA ILE A 40 -1.20 20.68 5.83
C ILE A 40 -0.68 19.26 6.08
N ALA A 41 -0.23 18.56 5.04
CA ALA A 41 0.33 17.21 5.15
C ALA A 41 1.61 17.18 6.00
N SER A 42 2.51 18.14 5.79
CA SER A 42 3.73 18.24 6.60
C SER A 42 3.43 18.48 8.08
N GLN A 43 2.54 19.43 8.38
CA GLN A 43 2.12 19.71 9.75
C GLN A 43 1.43 18.49 10.40
N GLN A 44 0.60 17.76 9.66
CA GLN A 44 -0.02 16.54 10.17
C GLN A 44 1.00 15.45 10.48
N CYS A 45 2.02 15.30 9.64
CA CYS A 45 3.13 14.38 9.87
C CYS A 45 3.86 14.72 11.18
N GLU A 46 4.29 15.98 11.31
CA GLU A 46 5.06 16.46 12.46
C GLU A 46 4.27 16.38 13.76
N ARG A 47 2.97 16.71 13.75
CA ARG A 47 2.10 16.56 14.92
C ARG A 47 1.96 15.11 15.40
N LYS A 48 2.09 14.14 14.51
CA LYS A 48 2.07 12.71 14.84
C LYS A 48 3.45 12.17 15.24
N GLY A 49 4.45 13.04 15.38
CA GLY A 49 5.82 12.67 15.72
C GLY A 49 6.64 12.15 14.52
N GLY A 50 6.14 12.31 13.31
CA GLY A 50 6.90 12.02 12.09
C GLY A 50 7.81 13.17 11.68
N ARG A 51 8.70 12.90 10.74
CA ARG A 51 9.59 13.85 10.09
C ARG A 51 9.19 13.98 8.63
N TRP A 52 8.88 15.20 8.20
CA TRP A 52 8.59 15.49 6.80
C TRP A 52 9.90 15.57 6.01
N GLY A 53 10.01 14.84 4.91
CA GLY A 53 11.25 14.80 4.13
C GLY A 53 11.05 14.32 2.69
N LEU A 54 12.09 14.47 1.88
CA LEU A 54 12.10 13.97 0.50
C LEU A 54 12.22 12.45 0.48
N THR A 55 11.44 11.81 -0.38
CA THR A 55 11.58 10.38 -0.70
C THR A 55 12.92 10.15 -1.42
N PRO A 56 13.74 9.18 -0.98
CA PRO A 56 15.00 8.86 -1.66
C PRO A 56 14.80 8.59 -3.15
N GLY A 57 15.56 9.29 -4.00
CA GLY A 57 15.52 9.12 -5.45
C GLY A 57 14.31 9.74 -6.16
N LYS A 58 13.40 10.42 -5.45
CA LYS A 58 12.24 11.11 -6.03
C LYS A 58 12.17 12.57 -5.57
N ALA A 59 11.42 13.40 -6.30
CA ALA A 59 11.15 14.80 -5.95
C ALA A 59 9.86 14.97 -5.14
N THR A 60 9.39 13.91 -4.50
CA THR A 60 8.17 13.86 -3.67
C THR A 60 8.54 13.88 -2.20
N TYR A 61 7.58 14.27 -1.36
CA TYR A 61 7.75 14.26 0.10
C TYR A 61 6.95 13.12 0.73
N ALA A 62 7.46 12.62 1.85
CA ALA A 62 6.83 11.61 2.67
C ALA A 62 6.93 11.95 4.16
N CYS A 63 6.03 11.36 4.94
CA CYS A 63 6.11 11.38 6.38
C CYS A 63 6.90 10.17 6.89
N PHE A 64 8.08 10.42 7.43
CA PHE A 64 8.94 9.38 7.99
C PHE A 64 8.73 9.24 9.49
N ARG A 65 8.53 8.03 9.99
CA ARG A 65 8.34 7.77 11.42
C ARG A 65 9.29 6.69 11.91
N GLU A 66 10.04 7.00 12.96
CA GLU A 66 10.87 6.03 13.66
C GLU A 66 9.99 5.03 14.39
N LEU A 67 10.33 3.75 14.29
CA LEU A 67 9.56 2.67 14.90
C LEU A 67 10.19 2.30 16.24
N SER A 68 9.36 2.10 17.25
CA SER A 68 9.84 1.89 18.63
C SER A 68 10.46 0.51 18.87
N ASP A 69 10.17 -0.45 17.99
CA ASP A 69 10.72 -1.80 17.94
C ASP A 69 11.90 -1.94 16.97
N ALA A 70 12.47 -0.81 16.51
CA ALA A 70 13.59 -0.79 15.58
C ALA A 70 14.75 -1.70 16.05
N GLY A 71 15.11 -2.70 15.24
CA GLY A 71 16.20 -3.63 15.55
C GLY A 71 15.81 -4.83 16.41
N ASP A 72 14.58 -4.90 16.93
CA ASP A 72 14.09 -6.07 17.66
C ASP A 72 14.06 -7.30 16.75
N THR A 73 14.29 -8.48 17.33
CA THR A 73 14.31 -9.74 16.56
C THR A 73 12.91 -10.16 16.15
N CYS A 74 12.74 -10.55 14.88
CA CYS A 74 11.46 -10.98 14.32
C CYS A 74 11.57 -12.30 13.54
N ARG A 75 10.44 -12.98 13.39
CA ARG A 75 10.27 -14.23 12.63
C ARG A 75 9.23 -14.12 11.52
N ALA A 76 8.32 -13.15 11.63
CA ALA A 76 7.32 -12.81 10.63
C ALA A 76 7.08 -11.29 10.64
N GLU A 77 6.38 -10.78 9.62
CA GLU A 77 5.96 -9.38 9.52
C GLU A 77 5.17 -8.93 10.76
N SER A 78 4.26 -9.78 11.24
CA SER A 78 3.35 -9.49 12.35
C SER A 78 4.05 -9.25 13.70
N ASP A 79 5.34 -9.56 13.79
CA ASP A 79 6.14 -9.30 15.00
C ASP A 79 6.56 -7.82 15.10
N CYS A 80 6.46 -7.05 14.00
CA CYS A 80 6.96 -5.68 13.90
C CYS A 80 5.82 -4.66 13.68
N GLN A 81 6.03 -3.42 14.11
CA GLN A 81 5.21 -2.25 13.74
C GLN A 81 5.39 -1.85 12.27
N GLY A 82 6.51 -2.26 11.67
CA GLY A 82 6.83 -2.09 10.25
C GLY A 82 7.23 -3.43 9.63
N LEU A 83 8.36 -3.46 8.92
CA LEU A 83 8.80 -4.64 8.18
C LEU A 83 9.76 -5.51 9.00
N CYS A 84 9.61 -6.83 8.91
CA CYS A 84 10.63 -7.77 9.38
C CYS A 84 11.67 -8.02 8.28
N LEU A 85 12.89 -7.49 8.44
CA LEU A 85 13.94 -7.59 7.42
C LEU A 85 14.52 -9.01 7.36
N ALA A 86 14.39 -9.70 6.23
CA ALA A 86 14.71 -11.13 6.11
C ALA A 86 16.20 -11.46 6.28
N ARG A 87 17.09 -10.51 5.93
CA ARG A 87 18.54 -10.69 6.02
C ARG A 87 19.04 -10.67 7.46
N SER A 88 18.61 -9.68 8.24
CA SER A 88 19.02 -9.49 9.64
C SER A 88 18.09 -10.18 10.64
N ARG A 89 16.85 -10.50 10.24
CA ARG A 89 15.75 -10.91 11.12
C ARG A 89 15.48 -9.90 12.22
N THR A 90 15.44 -8.63 11.83
CA THR A 90 15.14 -7.52 12.74
C THR A 90 14.08 -6.58 12.17
N CYS A 91 13.31 -5.94 13.03
CA CYS A 91 12.32 -4.94 12.63
C CYS A 91 12.96 -3.69 12.02
N SER A 92 12.31 -3.12 11.00
CA SER A 92 12.77 -1.93 10.29
C SER A 92 12.87 -0.72 11.20
N PRO A 93 13.86 0.18 11.00
CA PRO A 93 14.04 1.33 11.89
C PRO A 93 13.03 2.47 11.65
N ILE A 94 12.43 2.53 10.47
CA ILE A 94 11.61 3.65 10.03
C ILE A 94 10.54 3.19 9.05
N GLU A 95 9.42 3.90 9.05
CA GLU A 95 8.32 3.74 8.09
C GLU A 95 8.05 5.06 7.36
N PRO A 96 7.83 5.06 6.04
CA PRO A 96 8.01 3.92 5.13
C PRO A 96 9.50 3.61 4.89
N PHE A 97 9.82 2.32 4.74
CA PHE A 97 11.18 1.85 4.45
C PHE A 97 11.39 1.77 2.93
N PHE A 98 11.60 2.93 2.29
CA PHE A 98 11.71 3.03 0.83
C PHE A 98 12.82 2.16 0.21
N GLY A 99 12.59 1.76 -1.04
CA GLY A 99 13.44 0.88 -1.82
C GLY A 99 12.92 -0.55 -1.85
N CYS A 100 13.67 -1.44 -2.52
CA CYS A 100 13.37 -2.86 -2.60
C CYS A 100 14.20 -3.65 -1.58
N HIS A 101 13.52 -4.35 -0.69
CA HIS A 101 14.13 -5.09 0.41
C HIS A 101 13.55 -6.50 0.51
N GLU A 102 14.38 -7.45 0.94
CA GLU A 102 13.92 -8.78 1.33
C GLU A 102 13.32 -8.73 2.72
N VAL A 103 12.03 -9.07 2.84
CA VAL A 103 11.27 -9.07 4.09
C VAL A 103 10.63 -10.43 4.34
N LEU A 104 10.25 -10.70 5.58
CA LEU A 104 9.42 -11.85 5.92
C LEU A 104 7.94 -11.45 5.85
N SER A 105 7.11 -12.30 5.26
CA SER A 105 5.64 -12.17 5.31
C SER A 105 5.10 -12.48 6.72
N ASP A 106 3.80 -12.31 6.90
CA ASP A 106 3.03 -12.75 8.07
C ASP A 106 3.22 -14.23 8.44
N THR A 107 3.40 -15.11 7.46
CA THR A 107 3.70 -16.53 7.64
C THR A 107 5.20 -16.84 7.71
N GLY A 108 6.07 -15.82 7.68
CA GLY A 108 7.52 -15.96 7.77
C GLY A 108 8.23 -16.35 6.46
N PHE A 109 7.55 -16.29 5.31
CA PHE A 109 8.19 -16.54 4.02
C PHE A 109 8.96 -15.32 3.54
N ARG A 110 10.10 -15.56 2.86
CA ARG A 110 10.89 -14.47 2.28
C ARG A 110 10.23 -13.96 1.01
N GLN A 111 10.11 -12.64 0.91
CA GLN A 111 9.62 -11.94 -0.28
C GLN A 111 10.39 -10.64 -0.50
N THR A 112 10.49 -10.22 -1.76
CA THR A 112 10.97 -8.88 -2.10
C THR A 112 9.80 -7.90 -2.04
N LEU A 113 9.90 -6.88 -1.19
CA LEU A 113 8.95 -5.77 -1.13
C LEU A 113 9.62 -4.48 -1.60
N CYS A 114 8.99 -3.81 -2.57
CA CYS A 114 9.44 -2.51 -3.07
C CYS A 114 8.45 -1.42 -2.66
N ILE A 115 8.94 -0.43 -1.91
CA ILE A 115 8.17 0.75 -1.50
C ILE A 115 8.75 1.97 -2.20
N GLU A 116 7.90 2.73 -2.88
CA GLU A 116 8.25 3.86 -3.75
C GLU A 116 7.73 5.22 -3.28
#